data_AF-A0A2N8MD08-F1
#
_entry.id   AF-A0A2N8MD08-F1
#
_cell.length_a   1.000
_cell.length_b   1.000
_cell.length_c   1.000
_cell.angle_alpha   90.00
_cell.angle_beta   90.00
_cell.angle_gamma   90.00
#
_symmetry.space_group_name_H-M   'P 1'
#
loop_
_entity.id
_entity.type
_entity.pdbx_description
1 polymer ?
#
loop_
_entity_poly.entity_id
_entity_poly.type
_entity_poly.pdbx_seq_one_letter_code
_entity_poly.pdbx_strand_id
1 'polypeptide(L)'
;MMALLAVASGAAYAQVKTTEIAAAENAGRVDDAEGNLRVPADYRTAYQFLGSWAVAADQGQGSKEMHVVYASPGTISAYRQDGRFPDGSVLVKEVFETTTGAMTTGNVSSAKMLKGWFVMMRDGKNSHPDNKLWGDGWGWSWFDAATPSKTTSTNYKVDCQPCHIPAQASDWIYVQGYPALKQ
;
A
#
# COMPACT_ATOMS: atom_id res chain seq x y z
N MET A 1 -57.46 20.54 28.70
CA MET A 1 -56.27 19.93 29.31
C MET A 1 -55.27 19.69 28.17
N MET A 2 -54.41 20.69 27.91
CA MET A 2 -53.31 20.62 26.93
C MET A 2 -52.06 20.04 27.59
N ALA A 3 -51.17 19.54 26.73
CA ALA A 3 -49.71 19.38 26.86
C ALA A 3 -49.25 17.91 26.92
N LEU A 4 -48.19 17.47 26.24
CA LEU A 4 -47.30 18.05 25.23
C LEU A 4 -46.61 16.80 24.62
N LEU A 5 -46.59 16.65 23.30
CA LEU A 5 -45.69 15.71 22.62
C LEU A 5 -44.69 16.56 21.85
N ALA A 6 -43.46 16.65 22.36
CA ALA A 6 -42.37 17.36 21.70
C ALA A 6 -41.14 16.46 21.59
N VAL A 7 -41.07 15.81 20.43
CA VAL A 7 -39.91 15.61 19.56
C VAL A 7 -38.53 15.63 20.22
N ALA A 8 -37.97 14.44 20.47
CA ALA A 8 -36.54 14.23 20.70
C ALA A 8 -36.02 13.21 19.68
N SER A 9 -35.80 13.62 18.42
CA SER A 9 -35.33 12.71 17.37
C SER A 9 -34.21 13.24 16.48
N GLY A 10 -33.84 14.53 16.56
CA GLY A 10 -32.79 15.11 15.72
C GLY A 10 -31.35 14.81 16.18
N ALA A 11 -31.09 14.86 17.48
CA ALA A 11 -29.73 14.73 18.04
C ALA A 11 -29.18 13.30 17.95
N ALA A 12 -30.00 12.28 18.21
CA ALA A 12 -29.60 10.88 18.13
C ALA A 12 -29.29 10.45 16.69
N TYR A 13 -30.08 10.93 15.72
CA TYR A 13 -29.87 10.61 14.30
C TYR A 13 -28.58 11.25 13.74
N ALA A 14 -28.27 12.47 14.17
CA ALA A 14 -27.01 13.14 13.83
C ALA A 14 -25.79 12.40 14.41
N GLN A 15 -25.85 11.96 15.67
CA GLN A 15 -24.75 11.21 16.30
C GLN A 15 -24.47 9.85 15.64
N VAL A 16 -25.52 9.11 15.26
CA VAL A 16 -25.36 7.84 14.54
C VAL A 16 -24.68 8.06 13.19
N LYS A 17 -25.14 9.07 12.43
CA LYS A 17 -24.57 9.40 11.12
C LYS A 17 -23.10 9.83 11.21
N THR A 18 -22.72 10.62 12.20
CA THR A 18 -21.31 11.02 12.41
C THR A 18 -20.42 9.84 12.79
N THR A 19 -20.93 8.90 13.60
CA THR A 19 -20.20 7.70 14.01
C THR A 19 -19.99 6.74 12.84
N GLU A 20 -20.99 6.58 11.98
CA GLU A 20 -20.88 5.78 10.75
C GLU A 20 -19.90 6.38 9.75
N ILE A 21 -19.90 7.71 9.58
CA ILE A 21 -18.93 8.41 8.71
C ILE A 21 -17.52 8.27 9.26
N ALA A 22 -17.30 8.48 10.56
CA ALA A 22 -15.99 8.31 11.18
C ALA A 22 -15.50 6.85 11.15
N ALA A 23 -16.41 5.88 11.29
CA ALA A 23 -16.07 4.46 11.15
C ALA A 23 -15.74 4.09 9.69
N ALA A 24 -16.45 4.66 8.71
CA ALA A 24 -16.14 4.47 7.29
C ALA A 24 -14.83 5.15 6.87
N GLU A 25 -14.57 6.36 7.36
CA GLU A 25 -13.29 7.05 7.15
C GLU A 25 -12.13 6.27 7.79
N ASN A 26 -12.31 5.75 9.01
CA ASN A 26 -11.32 4.87 9.65
C ASN A 26 -11.22 3.50 8.98
N ALA A 27 -12.27 2.97 8.34
CA ALA A 27 -12.21 1.71 7.61
C ALA A 27 -11.40 1.85 6.30
N GLY A 28 -11.38 3.04 5.70
CA GLY A 28 -10.63 3.35 4.48
C GLY A 28 -9.17 3.77 4.68
N ARG A 29 -8.77 4.17 5.90
CA ARG A 29 -7.37 4.54 6.19
C ARG A 29 -6.44 3.33 6.19
N VAL A 30 -5.23 3.48 5.67
CA VAL A 30 -4.28 2.36 5.64
C VAL A 30 -3.49 2.22 6.94
N ASP A 31 -3.51 3.24 7.78
CA ASP A 31 -2.91 3.33 9.09
C ASP A 31 -3.99 3.43 10.19
N ASP A 32 -3.74 2.86 11.36
CA ASP A 32 -4.53 3.12 12.58
C ASP A 32 -4.03 4.37 13.33
N ALA A 33 -4.65 4.68 14.47
CA ALA A 33 -4.31 5.86 15.27
C ALA A 33 -2.87 5.81 15.81
N GLU A 34 -2.31 4.60 15.97
CA GLU A 34 -0.96 4.33 16.42
C GLU A 34 0.06 4.34 15.25
N GLY A 35 -0.40 4.46 14.01
CA GLY A 35 0.41 4.42 12.80
C GLY A 35 0.79 3.01 12.37
N ASN A 36 0.08 1.97 12.82
CA ASN A 36 0.29 0.64 12.26
C ASN A 36 -0.38 0.58 10.89
N LEU A 37 0.43 0.33 9.87
CA LEU A 37 -0.10 0.06 8.54
C LEU A 37 -0.84 -1.29 8.52
N ARG A 38 -1.71 -1.45 7.54
CA ARG A 38 -2.36 -2.72 7.17
C ARG A 38 -2.36 -2.91 5.66
N VAL A 39 -2.59 -4.15 5.21
CA VAL A 39 -2.94 -4.40 3.81
C VAL A 39 -4.40 -3.96 3.60
N PRO A 40 -4.70 -2.99 2.70
CA PRO A 40 -6.09 -2.67 2.38
C PRO A 40 -6.82 -3.91 1.86
N ALA A 41 -8.08 -4.11 2.20
CA ALA A 41 -8.79 -5.35 1.81
C ALA A 41 -9.18 -5.36 0.31
N ASP A 42 -9.47 -4.18 -0.24
CA ASP A 42 -10.07 -3.97 -1.56
C ASP A 42 -9.09 -3.38 -2.58
N TYR A 43 -7.79 -3.27 -2.26
CA TYR A 43 -6.79 -2.66 -3.15
C TYR A 43 -6.80 -3.24 -4.56
N ARG A 44 -7.01 -4.55 -4.75
CA ARG A 44 -7.02 -5.14 -6.11
C ARG A 44 -8.16 -4.60 -6.98
N THR A 45 -9.24 -4.11 -6.38
CA THR A 45 -10.40 -3.53 -7.10
C THR A 45 -10.45 -2.01 -7.02
N ALA A 46 -9.93 -1.42 -5.94
CA ALA A 46 -9.97 0.02 -5.71
C ALA A 46 -8.71 0.74 -6.19
N TYR A 47 -7.54 0.09 -6.15
CA TYR A 47 -6.26 0.72 -6.48
C TYR A 47 -5.94 0.51 -7.96
N GLN A 48 -5.12 1.41 -8.49
CA GLN A 48 -4.70 1.38 -9.88
C GLN A 48 -3.42 0.54 -9.99
N PHE A 49 -3.38 -0.38 -10.95
CA PHE A 49 -2.15 -1.10 -11.27
C PHE A 49 -1.06 -0.11 -11.69
N LEU A 50 0.05 -0.12 -10.95
CA LEU A 50 1.17 0.79 -11.14
C LEU A 50 2.23 0.17 -12.06
N GLY A 51 2.46 -1.13 -11.91
CA GLY A 51 3.39 -1.89 -12.74
C GLY A 51 3.79 -3.21 -12.11
N SER A 52 4.54 -4.00 -12.87
CA SER A 52 5.08 -5.28 -12.43
C SER A 52 6.51 -5.45 -12.90
N TRP A 53 7.31 -6.13 -12.11
CA TRP A 53 8.69 -6.48 -12.43
C TRP A 53 9.04 -7.83 -11.81
N ALA A 54 10.08 -8.46 -12.32
CA ALA A 54 10.48 -9.79 -11.88
C ALA A 54 11.94 -9.80 -11.45
N VAL A 55 12.24 -10.57 -10.42
CA VAL A 55 13.60 -10.80 -9.96
C VAL A 55 14.11 -12.06 -10.65
N ALA A 56 15.21 -11.94 -11.38
CA ALA A 56 15.83 -13.07 -12.07
C ALA A 56 16.12 -14.23 -11.10
N ALA A 57 16.00 -15.45 -11.59
CA ALA A 57 16.45 -16.62 -10.86
C ALA A 57 17.97 -16.53 -10.61
N ASP A 58 18.43 -17.05 -9.46
CA ASP A 58 19.86 -17.06 -9.14
C ASP A 58 20.65 -17.97 -10.10
N GLN A 59 19.99 -18.99 -10.64
CA GLN A 59 20.51 -19.90 -11.66
C GLN A 59 19.41 -20.30 -12.64
N GLY A 60 19.80 -20.61 -13.88
CA GLY A 60 18.87 -21.06 -14.92
C GLY A 60 18.11 -19.90 -15.59
N GLN A 61 17.04 -20.25 -16.30
CA GLN A 61 16.19 -19.29 -17.01
C GLN A 61 14.96 -18.93 -16.16
N GLY A 62 14.46 -17.70 -16.34
CA GLY A 62 13.24 -17.21 -15.70
C GLY A 62 13.49 -16.41 -14.44
N SER A 63 12.45 -16.28 -13.62
CA SER A 63 12.41 -15.47 -12.42
C SER A 63 12.24 -16.33 -11.18
N LYS A 64 12.78 -15.87 -10.04
CA LYS A 64 12.50 -16.44 -8.72
C LYS A 64 11.35 -15.73 -8.01
N GLU A 65 11.13 -14.46 -8.35
CA GLU A 65 10.01 -13.70 -7.83
C GLU A 65 9.39 -12.80 -8.90
N MET A 66 8.10 -12.52 -8.74
CA MET A 66 7.37 -11.50 -9.51
C MET A 66 6.69 -10.55 -8.55
N HIS A 67 6.88 -9.26 -8.77
CA HIS A 67 6.37 -8.19 -7.94
C HIS A 67 5.31 -7.42 -8.71
N VAL A 68 4.15 -7.24 -8.10
CA VAL A 68 2.98 -6.57 -8.69
C VAL A 68 2.60 -5.41 -7.78
N VAL A 69 2.55 -4.20 -8.32
CA VAL A 69 2.40 -3.00 -7.50
C VAL A 69 1.14 -2.24 -7.90
N TYR A 70 0.40 -1.79 -6.89
CA TYR A 70 -0.79 -0.98 -7.01
C TYR A 70 -0.59 0.34 -6.27
N ALA A 71 -1.19 1.41 -6.78
CA ALA A 71 -1.21 2.72 -6.17
C ALA A 71 -2.64 3.13 -5.84
N SER A 72 -2.85 3.75 -4.68
CA SER A 72 -4.15 4.29 -4.28
C SER A 72 -4.75 5.22 -5.36
N PRO A 73 -6.08 5.34 -5.41
CA PRO A 73 -6.76 6.22 -6.37
C PRO A 73 -6.15 7.62 -6.46
N GLY A 74 -5.93 8.10 -7.69
CA GLY A 74 -5.44 9.46 -7.95
C GLY A 74 -3.92 9.63 -7.82
N THR A 75 -3.22 8.71 -7.15
CA THR A 75 -1.76 8.77 -6.99
C THR A 75 -1.03 8.84 -8.32
N ILE A 76 -1.41 8.02 -9.31
CA ILE A 76 -0.77 8.00 -10.63
C ILE A 76 -0.97 9.34 -11.36
N SER A 77 -2.20 9.87 -11.34
CA SER A 77 -2.52 11.15 -11.99
C SER A 77 -1.74 12.31 -11.35
N ALA A 78 -1.70 12.37 -10.03
CA ALA A 78 -0.97 13.41 -9.31
C ALA A 78 0.55 13.30 -9.56
N TYR A 79 1.10 12.10 -9.55
CA TYR A 79 2.52 11.89 -9.85
C TYR A 79 2.88 12.37 -11.27
N ARG A 80 2.03 12.10 -12.26
CA ARG A 80 2.26 12.57 -13.64
C ARG A 80 2.27 14.09 -13.76
N GLN A 81 1.53 14.79 -12.90
CA GLN A 81 1.47 16.27 -12.90
C GLN A 81 2.71 16.88 -12.24
N ASP A 82 3.08 16.37 -11.06
CA ASP A 82 4.05 17.05 -10.19
C ASP A 82 5.40 16.32 -10.06
N GLY A 83 5.51 15.12 -10.63
CA GLY A 83 6.68 14.23 -10.51
C GLY A 83 6.90 13.69 -9.10
N ARG A 84 5.90 13.77 -8.22
CA ARG A 84 5.99 13.39 -6.81
C ARG A 84 4.76 12.62 -6.36
N PHE A 85 4.94 11.70 -5.41
CA PHE A 85 3.81 11.05 -4.76
C PHE A 85 3.16 12.04 -3.77
N PRO A 86 1.85 12.35 -3.88
CA PRO A 86 1.19 13.21 -2.91
C PRO A 86 1.09 12.52 -1.54
N ASP A 87 1.08 13.31 -0.47
CA ASP A 87 0.84 12.82 0.89
C ASP A 87 -0.44 11.97 0.96
N GLY A 88 -0.39 10.88 1.72
CA GLY A 88 -1.45 9.89 1.81
C GLY A 88 -1.48 8.87 0.67
N SER A 89 -0.62 9.00 -0.35
CA SER A 89 -0.49 7.95 -1.38
C SER A 89 -0.08 6.64 -0.75
N VAL A 90 -0.78 5.57 -1.11
CA VAL A 90 -0.48 4.21 -0.66
C VAL A 90 0.01 3.39 -1.84
N LEU A 91 1.15 2.73 -1.67
CA LEU A 91 1.66 1.73 -2.58
C LEU A 91 1.54 0.34 -1.93
N VAL A 92 0.89 -0.59 -2.63
CA VAL A 92 0.79 -1.99 -2.22
C VAL A 92 1.54 -2.83 -3.23
N LYS A 93 2.64 -3.44 -2.79
CA LYS A 93 3.45 -4.36 -3.58
C LYS A 93 3.20 -5.79 -3.12
N GLU A 94 2.62 -6.60 -3.98
CA GLU A 94 2.58 -8.05 -3.82
C GLU A 94 3.91 -8.65 -4.26
N VAL A 95 4.41 -9.64 -3.51
CA VAL A 95 5.58 -10.42 -3.89
C VAL A 95 5.18 -11.88 -4.02
N PHE A 96 5.32 -12.41 -5.22
CA PHE A 96 5.05 -13.82 -5.52
C PHE A 96 6.35 -14.59 -5.72
N GLU A 97 6.41 -15.82 -5.22
CA GLU A 97 7.21 -16.87 -5.83
C GLU A 97 6.67 -17.17 -7.22
N THR A 98 7.56 -17.53 -8.13
CA THR A 98 7.22 -17.84 -9.52
C THR A 98 7.38 -19.32 -9.84
N THR A 99 6.65 -19.76 -10.87
CA THR A 99 6.95 -21.00 -11.59
C THR A 99 7.36 -20.64 -13.02
N THR A 100 8.27 -21.42 -13.59
CA THR A 100 8.80 -21.16 -14.94
C THR A 100 8.61 -22.41 -15.80
N GLY A 101 8.12 -22.23 -17.02
CA GLY A 101 7.92 -23.32 -17.96
C GLY A 101 7.84 -22.87 -19.41
N ALA A 102 7.98 -23.83 -20.32
CA ALA A 102 7.87 -23.58 -21.75
C ALA A 102 6.42 -23.27 -22.14
N MET A 103 6.24 -22.19 -22.89
CA MET A 103 5.02 -21.81 -23.60
C MET A 103 5.34 -21.62 -25.08
N THR A 104 4.32 -21.51 -25.92
CA THR A 104 4.49 -21.25 -27.37
C THR A 104 5.17 -19.91 -27.64
N THR A 105 5.13 -18.96 -26.69
CA THR A 105 5.81 -17.66 -26.75
C THR A 105 7.23 -17.67 -26.18
N GLY A 106 7.73 -18.82 -25.71
CA GLY A 106 9.05 -18.97 -25.09
C GLY A 106 8.99 -19.52 -23.66
N ASN A 107 10.10 -19.46 -22.94
CA ASN A 107 10.15 -19.84 -21.53
C ASN A 107 9.61 -18.69 -20.66
N VAL A 108 8.54 -18.95 -19.92
CA VAL A 108 7.76 -17.91 -19.23
C VAL A 108 7.69 -18.20 -17.74
N SER A 109 7.87 -17.16 -16.93
CA SER A 109 7.60 -17.19 -15.50
C SER A 109 6.23 -16.59 -15.19
N SER A 110 5.47 -17.23 -14.31
CA SER A 110 4.19 -16.72 -13.80
C SER A 110 4.14 -16.80 -12.28
N ALA A 111 3.27 -16.00 -11.66
CA ALA A 111 3.01 -16.09 -10.22
C ALA A 111 2.56 -17.51 -9.85
N LYS A 112 3.08 -18.02 -8.73
CA LYS A 112 2.73 -19.32 -8.17
C LYS A 112 2.16 -19.17 -6.77
N MET A 113 2.92 -18.57 -5.85
CA MET A 113 2.56 -18.47 -4.44
C MET A 113 2.83 -17.05 -3.94
N LEU A 114 1.86 -16.44 -3.28
CA LEU A 114 2.05 -15.13 -2.67
C LEU A 114 2.89 -15.28 -1.39
N LYS A 115 4.00 -14.55 -1.31
CA LYS A 115 4.86 -14.50 -0.12
C LYS A 115 4.35 -13.47 0.88
N GLY A 116 3.87 -12.33 0.40
CA GLY A 116 3.38 -11.26 1.25
C GLY A 116 3.21 -9.95 0.51
N TRP A 117 3.02 -8.90 1.30
CA TRP A 117 2.84 -7.53 0.84
C TRP A 117 3.87 -6.61 1.46
N PHE A 118 4.40 -5.72 0.66
CA PHE A 118 5.04 -4.51 1.14
C PHE A 118 4.09 -3.33 0.94
N VAL A 119 3.71 -2.67 2.03
CA VAL A 119 2.84 -1.50 2.01
C VAL A 119 3.66 -0.28 2.40
N MET A 120 3.56 0.76 1.58
CA MET A 120 4.14 2.07 1.87
C MET A 120 3.06 3.14 1.82
N MET A 121 3.12 4.11 2.74
CA MET A 121 2.23 5.28 2.74
C MET A 121 3.05 6.56 2.76
N ARG A 122 2.79 7.48 1.83
CA ARG A 122 3.48 8.77 1.77
C ARG A 122 3.06 9.64 2.95
N ASP A 123 4.03 10.11 3.71
CA ASP A 123 3.85 11.02 4.83
C ASP A 123 4.99 12.06 4.86
N GLY A 124 4.87 13.09 4.01
CA GLY A 124 5.81 14.19 3.98
C GLY A 124 5.79 15.07 5.24
N LYS A 125 4.79 14.90 6.11
CA LYS A 125 4.65 15.68 7.36
C LYS A 125 5.32 15.02 8.55
N ASN A 126 5.72 13.75 8.42
CA ASN A 126 6.30 12.96 9.50
C ASN A 126 5.38 12.95 10.74
N SER A 127 4.14 12.54 10.52
CA SER A 127 3.07 12.51 11.51
C SER A 127 3.26 11.48 12.63
N HIS A 128 4.20 10.54 12.47
CA HIS A 128 4.53 9.49 13.46
C HIS A 128 6.03 9.49 13.85
N PRO A 129 6.57 10.58 14.43
CA PRO A 129 8.02 10.75 14.61
C PRO A 129 8.69 9.73 15.54
N ASP A 130 7.94 9.16 16.49
CA ASP A 130 8.46 8.15 17.44
C ASP A 130 8.25 6.70 16.95
N ASN A 131 7.58 6.52 15.81
CA ASN A 131 7.31 5.19 15.26
C ASN A 131 8.46 4.73 14.36
N LYS A 132 9.12 3.63 14.72
CA LYS A 132 10.27 3.07 13.97
C LYS A 132 9.93 2.54 12.58
N LEU A 133 8.66 2.49 12.22
CA LEU A 133 8.18 2.14 10.88
C LEU A 133 7.82 3.37 10.04
N TRP A 134 8.10 4.58 10.53
CA TRP A 134 7.87 5.84 9.82
C TRP A 134 9.14 6.67 9.78
N GLY A 135 9.36 7.32 8.65
CA GLY A 135 10.51 8.18 8.44
C GLY A 135 10.86 8.30 6.97
N ASP A 136 11.74 9.26 6.66
CA ASP A 136 12.16 9.56 5.29
C ASP A 136 10.98 9.83 4.32
N GLY A 137 9.89 10.37 4.86
CA GLY A 137 8.68 10.74 4.12
C GLY A 137 7.70 9.60 3.87
N TRP A 138 7.88 8.44 4.52
CA TRP A 138 7.05 7.25 4.31
C TRP A 138 6.78 6.46 5.60
N GLY A 139 5.63 5.80 5.64
CA GLY A 139 5.40 4.62 6.47
C GLY A 139 5.80 3.36 5.70
N TRP A 140 6.37 2.37 6.39
CA TRP A 140 6.98 1.18 5.79
C TRP A 140 6.54 -0.07 6.53
N SER A 141 5.93 -1.04 5.86
CA SER A 141 5.56 -2.30 6.52
C SER A 141 5.49 -3.49 5.58
N TRP A 142 5.99 -4.63 6.06
CA TRP A 142 5.88 -5.92 5.42
C TRP A 142 4.88 -6.82 6.15
N PHE A 143 4.03 -7.50 5.39
CA PHE A 143 3.03 -8.44 5.88
C PHE A 143 3.22 -9.79 5.20
N ASP A 144 3.50 -10.83 5.99
CA ASP A 144 3.59 -12.19 5.46
C ASP A 144 2.21 -12.70 5.04
N ALA A 145 2.14 -13.43 3.92
CA ALA A 145 0.89 -13.98 3.39
C ALA A 145 0.17 -14.90 4.39
N ALA A 146 0.92 -15.56 5.27
CA ALA A 146 0.37 -16.44 6.31
C ALA A 146 -0.28 -15.65 7.48
N THR A 147 0.13 -14.40 7.70
CA THR A 147 -0.33 -13.57 8.83
C THR A 147 -0.52 -12.09 8.40
N PRO A 148 -1.44 -11.82 7.45
CA PRO A 148 -1.56 -10.51 6.81
C PRO A 148 -2.04 -9.38 7.74
N SER A 149 -2.60 -9.71 8.91
CA SER A 149 -3.13 -8.74 9.86
C SER A 149 -2.05 -8.10 10.75
N LYS A 150 -0.81 -8.57 10.69
CA LYS A 150 0.28 -8.07 11.53
C LYS A 150 1.57 -7.94 10.72
N THR A 151 2.19 -6.77 10.81
CA THR A 151 3.50 -6.54 10.21
C THR A 151 4.57 -7.36 10.92
N THR A 152 5.53 -7.90 10.16
CA THR A 152 6.76 -8.49 10.72
C THR A 152 7.94 -7.52 10.67
N SER A 153 7.75 -6.33 10.09
CA SER A 153 8.72 -5.24 10.19
C SER A 153 8.79 -4.67 11.61
N THR A 154 10.00 -4.32 12.04
CA THR A 154 10.29 -3.75 13.36
C THR A 154 10.94 -2.38 13.28
N ASN A 155 11.73 -2.13 12.23
CA ASN A 155 12.39 -0.87 11.99
C ASN A 155 12.67 -0.70 10.50
N TYR A 156 12.12 0.34 9.88
CA TYR A 156 12.26 0.53 8.43
C TYR A 156 13.72 0.71 7.99
N LYS A 157 14.58 1.29 8.86
CA LYS A 157 16.01 1.50 8.56
C LYS A 157 16.80 0.19 8.46
N VAL A 158 16.30 -0.86 9.10
CA VAL A 158 16.93 -2.19 9.11
C VAL A 158 16.25 -3.10 8.09
N ASP A 159 14.91 -3.12 8.09
CA ASP A 159 14.13 -4.12 7.39
C ASP A 159 13.79 -3.73 5.95
N CYS A 160 13.81 -2.43 5.62
CA CYS A 160 13.29 -1.91 4.34
C CYS A 160 14.32 -1.07 3.58
N GLN A 161 14.91 -0.09 4.25
CA GLN A 161 15.78 0.93 3.67
C GLN A 161 16.98 0.34 2.92
N PRO A 162 17.68 -0.71 3.38
CA PRO A 162 18.83 -1.25 2.65
C PRO A 162 18.54 -1.61 1.19
N CYS A 163 17.36 -2.16 0.91
CA CYS A 163 16.93 -2.49 -0.46
C CYS A 163 16.45 -1.26 -1.26
N HIS A 164 16.14 -0.15 -0.59
CA HIS A 164 15.58 1.07 -1.19
C HIS A 164 16.60 2.21 -1.33
N ILE A 165 17.79 2.13 -0.71
CA ILE A 165 18.89 3.11 -0.87
C ILE A 165 19.18 3.43 -2.34
N PRO A 166 19.28 2.45 -3.27
CA PRO A 166 19.53 2.76 -4.68
C PRO A 166 18.43 3.60 -5.34
N ALA A 167 17.22 3.61 -4.77
CA ALA A 167 16.07 4.39 -5.22
C ALA A 167 15.88 5.70 -4.43
N GLN A 168 16.80 6.08 -3.53
CA GLN A 168 16.63 7.27 -2.69
C GLN A 168 16.40 8.55 -3.52
N ALA A 169 17.09 8.70 -4.64
CA ALA A 169 16.95 9.86 -5.53
C ALA A 169 15.55 9.97 -6.19
N SER A 170 14.80 8.88 -6.23
CA SER A 170 13.42 8.82 -6.73
C SER A 170 12.42 8.62 -5.59
N ASP A 171 12.67 9.30 -4.47
CA ASP A 171 11.83 9.27 -3.27
C ASP A 171 11.66 7.85 -2.70
N TRP A 172 12.75 7.08 -2.75
CA TRP A 172 12.85 5.68 -2.32
C TRP A 172 12.04 4.68 -3.14
N ILE A 173 11.45 5.09 -4.26
CA ILE A 173 10.63 4.24 -5.12
C ILE A 173 11.37 3.96 -6.45
N TYR A 174 11.47 2.70 -6.87
CA TYR A 174 12.05 2.31 -8.16
C TYR A 174 11.12 2.65 -9.34
N VAL A 175 10.91 3.94 -9.59
CA VAL A 175 9.93 4.46 -10.57
C VAL A 175 10.16 4.02 -12.01
N GLN A 176 11.37 3.56 -12.36
CA GLN A 176 11.65 2.96 -13.66
C GLN A 176 10.83 1.69 -13.94
N GLY A 177 10.41 0.98 -12.89
CA GLY A 177 9.56 -0.21 -13.00
C GLY A 177 8.08 0.10 -13.25
N TYR A 178 7.71 1.39 -13.30
CA TYR A 178 6.31 1.84 -13.38
C TYR A 178 6.06 2.72 -14.60
N PRO A 179 5.88 2.12 -15.80
CA PRO A 179 5.52 2.86 -17.00
C PRO A 179 4.27 3.72 -16.84
N ALA A 180 3.34 3.30 -15.97
CA ALA A 180 2.14 4.05 -15.65
C ALA A 180 2.44 5.44 -15.06
N LEU A 181 3.63 5.72 -14.51
CA LEU A 181 3.98 7.06 -14.03
C LEU A 181 4.46 8.02 -15.15
N LYS A 182 4.73 7.50 -16.35
CA LYS A 182 5.32 8.25 -17.47
C LYS A 182 4.36 8.50 -18.64
N GLN A 183 3.23 7.79 -18.66
CA GLN A 183 2.29 7.76 -19.77
C GLN A 183 1.14 8.75 -19.61
#